data_AF-A0A917NV68-F1
#
_entry.id   AF-A0A917NV68-F1
#
_cell.length_a   1.000
_cell.length_b   1.000
_cell.length_c   1.000
_cell.angle_alpha   90.00
_cell.angle_beta   90.00
_cell.angle_gamma   90.00
#
_symmetry.space_group_name_H-M   'P 1'
#
loop_
_entity.id
_entity.type
_entity.pdbx_description
1 polymer ?
#
loop_
_entity_poly.entity_id
_entity_poly.type
_entity_poly.pdbx_seq_one_letter_code
_entity_poly.pdbx_strand_id
1 'polypeptide(L)'
;MPVSRRIRTARGLGKGRRVTAIAATVAAVALTAGLTTGCDAVNKALDCVQTADAIATSVGDLQQAVENAANDPTQASEALESIDKNLTDIGDKTDNADVNKAVDNLNAAVDNVRTALDKGDATPDISGVTDAAGELTKVCTS
;
A
#
# COMPACT_ATOMS: atom_id res chain seq x y z
N MET A 1 5.29 -5.54 -69.79
CA MET A 1 5.48 -6.78 -69.00
C MET A 1 6.48 -6.47 -67.89
N PRO A 2 6.31 -6.94 -66.63
CA PRO A 2 5.62 -6.13 -65.61
C PRO A 2 6.38 -5.93 -64.27
N VAL A 3 5.77 -5.14 -63.36
CA VAL A 3 5.76 -5.28 -61.86
C VAL A 3 7.04 -4.90 -61.07
N SER A 4 7.03 -4.21 -59.93
CA SER A 4 6.04 -3.45 -59.17
C SER A 4 6.72 -2.71 -58.01
N ARG A 5 6.06 -1.63 -57.59
CA ARG A 5 6.26 -0.83 -56.38
C ARG A 5 6.60 -1.67 -55.13
N ARG A 6 7.63 -1.28 -54.38
CA ARG A 6 7.72 -1.64 -52.96
C ARG A 6 6.89 -0.66 -52.14
N ILE A 7 5.83 -1.22 -51.57
CA ILE A 7 4.90 -0.59 -50.64
C ILE A 7 5.62 -0.35 -49.31
N ARG A 8 5.61 0.91 -48.86
CA ARG A 8 5.92 1.33 -47.50
C ARG A 8 4.60 1.37 -46.73
N THR A 9 4.28 0.40 -45.87
CA THR A 9 3.38 0.60 -44.71
C THR A 9 3.27 -0.62 -43.80
N ALA A 10 3.61 -0.45 -42.52
CA ALA A 10 2.84 -0.86 -41.33
C ALA A 10 3.62 -0.30 -40.13
N ARG A 11 3.23 0.83 -39.53
CA ARG A 11 2.22 0.96 -38.47
C ARG A 11 2.36 -0.11 -37.38
N GLY A 12 3.29 0.15 -36.46
CA GLY A 12 3.19 -0.29 -35.07
C GLY A 12 3.21 0.95 -34.17
N LEU A 13 2.08 1.63 -34.03
CA LEU A 13 1.89 2.57 -32.93
C LEU A 13 1.71 1.72 -31.67
N GLY A 14 2.82 1.48 -30.97
CA GLY A 14 2.82 0.97 -29.60
C GLY A 14 2.01 1.94 -28.74
N LYS A 15 0.78 1.53 -28.45
CA LYS A 15 -0.20 2.23 -27.64
C LYS A 15 0.34 2.33 -26.21
N GLY A 16 0.20 3.51 -25.64
CA GLY A 16 0.98 3.98 -24.50
C GLY A 16 0.97 3.06 -23.29
N ARG A 17 2.17 2.77 -22.78
CA ARG A 17 2.38 2.60 -21.35
C ARG A 17 3.00 3.92 -20.88
N ARG A 18 2.15 4.93 -20.64
CA ARG A 18 2.58 6.06 -19.81
C ARG A 18 2.73 5.46 -18.42
N VAL A 19 3.91 4.93 -18.12
CA VAL A 19 4.32 4.63 -16.76
C VAL A 19 4.53 6.00 -16.14
N THR A 20 3.47 6.54 -15.56
CA THR A 20 3.56 7.70 -14.70
C THR A 20 4.33 7.22 -13.49
N ALA A 21 5.65 7.43 -13.51
CA ALA A 21 6.49 7.20 -12.35
C ALA A 21 6.02 8.18 -11.27
N ILE A 22 5.25 7.69 -10.31
CA ILE A 22 4.90 8.44 -9.11
C ILE A 22 6.18 8.50 -8.30
N ALA A 23 6.86 9.64 -8.36
CA ALA A 23 8.00 9.92 -7.51
C ALA A 23 7.52 10.00 -6.07
N ALA A 24 7.75 8.95 -5.29
CA ALA A 24 7.54 8.97 -3.85
C ALA A 24 8.57 9.94 -3.23
N THR A 25 8.13 11.12 -2.85
CA THR A 25 8.94 12.08 -2.09
C THR A 25 8.94 11.67 -0.62
N VAL A 26 10.02 11.04 -0.16
CA VAL A 26 10.22 10.78 1.27
C VAL A 26 10.58 12.10 1.94
N ALA A 27 9.66 12.68 2.71
CA ALA A 27 9.92 13.86 3.53
C ALA A 27 10.70 13.43 4.78
N ALA A 28 11.97 13.82 4.86
CA ALA A 28 12.78 13.62 6.06
C ALA A 28 12.33 14.59 7.16
N VAL A 29 11.64 14.07 8.19
CA VAL A 29 11.26 14.86 9.37
C VAL A 29 12.45 14.91 10.33
N ALA A 30 13.03 16.10 10.50
CA ALA A 30 14.04 16.34 11.53
C ALA A 30 13.36 16.50 12.90
N LEU A 31 13.31 15.42 13.69
CA LEU A 31 12.80 15.44 15.05
C LEU A 31 13.86 15.98 16.02
N THR A 32 13.81 17.28 16.31
CA THR A 32 14.53 17.89 17.44
C THR A 32 13.57 18.04 18.62
N ALA A 33 13.40 16.99 19.42
CA ALA A 33 12.69 17.08 20.70
C ALA A 33 13.25 16.10 21.75
N GLY A 34 13.79 16.64 22.86
CA GLY A 34 13.71 16.03 24.20
C GLY A 34 14.75 14.96 24.61
N LEU A 35 16.03 15.33 24.77
CA LEU A 35 17.12 14.43 25.19
C LEU A 35 17.18 14.08 26.70
N THR A 36 16.07 13.77 27.38
CA THR A 36 16.15 13.34 28.81
C THR A 36 15.50 11.99 29.12
N THR A 37 14.72 11.42 28.20
CA THR A 37 14.19 10.03 28.22
C THR A 37 14.33 9.34 26.84
N GLY A 38 15.17 9.91 25.98
CA GLY A 38 14.92 10.05 24.54
C GLY A 38 15.34 8.93 23.58
N CYS A 39 15.61 7.69 24.04
CA CYS A 39 15.89 6.59 23.10
C CYS A 39 14.70 5.63 22.96
N ASP A 40 14.08 5.17 24.06
CA ASP A 40 12.97 4.19 23.95
C ASP A 40 11.73 4.76 23.27
N ALA A 41 11.36 6.00 23.58
CA ALA A 41 10.23 6.67 22.91
C ALA A 41 10.53 6.95 21.43
N VAL A 42 11.77 7.31 21.09
CA VAL A 42 12.18 7.54 19.70
C VAL A 42 12.25 6.21 18.93
N ASN A 43 12.76 5.15 19.54
CA ASN A 43 12.80 3.81 18.93
C ASN A 43 11.37 3.31 18.66
N LYS A 44 10.45 3.42 19.62
CA LYS A 44 9.04 3.07 19.41
C LYS A 44 8.36 3.91 18.32
N ALA A 45 8.65 5.22 18.26
CA ALA A 45 8.13 6.08 17.20
C ALA A 45 8.69 5.67 15.82
N LEU A 46 9.99 5.36 15.74
CA LEU A 46 10.63 4.88 14.50
C LEU A 46 10.13 3.50 14.08
N ASP A 47 9.85 2.59 15.03
CA ASP A 47 9.26 1.27 14.76
C ASP A 47 7.81 1.40 14.25
N CYS A 48 7.04 2.34 14.81
CA CYS A 48 5.69 2.66 14.34
C CYS A 48 5.73 3.20 12.90
N VAL A 49 6.61 4.17 12.62
CA VAL A 49 6.76 4.75 11.28
C VAL A 49 7.27 3.73 10.26
N GLN A 50 8.29 2.93 10.59
CA GLN A 50 8.79 1.90 9.68
C GLN A 50 7.72 0.86 9.34
N THR A 51 6.93 0.45 10.34
CA THR A 51 5.88 -0.54 10.08
C THR A 51 4.69 0.10 9.36
N ALA A 52 4.34 1.35 9.65
CA ALA A 52 3.34 2.11 8.89
C ALA A 52 3.76 2.31 7.42
N ASP A 53 5.05 2.51 7.14
CA ASP A 53 5.60 2.60 5.78
C ASP A 53 5.54 1.25 5.05
N ALA A 54 5.87 0.15 5.73
CA ALA A 54 5.68 -1.19 5.20
C ALA A 54 4.21 -1.46 4.84
N ILE A 55 3.28 -1.03 5.69
CA ILE A 55 1.83 -1.11 5.42
C ILE A 55 1.47 -0.25 4.20
N ALA A 56 1.94 0.99 4.11
CA ALA A 56 1.68 1.84 2.95
C ALA A 56 2.18 1.21 1.64
N THR A 57 3.33 0.54 1.68
CA THR A 57 3.85 -0.25 0.56
C THR A 57 2.91 -1.41 0.23
N SER A 58 2.51 -2.23 1.20
CA SER A 58 1.59 -3.35 0.97
C SER A 58 0.20 -2.90 0.49
N VAL A 59 -0.28 -1.71 0.88
CA VAL A 59 -1.50 -1.09 0.34
C VAL A 59 -1.30 -0.63 -1.12
N GLY A 60 -0.11 -0.15 -1.48
CA GLY A 60 0.28 0.10 -2.86
C GLY A 60 0.28 -1.18 -3.71
N ASP A 61 0.84 -2.26 -3.17
CA ASP A 61 0.84 -3.57 -3.82
C ASP A 61 -0.58 -4.12 -3.97
N LEU A 62 -1.44 -3.94 -2.95
CA LEU A 62 -2.86 -4.29 -3.01
C LEU A 62 -3.58 -3.51 -4.11
N GLN A 63 -3.39 -2.19 -4.20
CA GLN A 63 -3.96 -1.37 -5.28
C GLN A 63 -3.56 -1.92 -6.64
N GLN A 64 -2.28 -2.21 -6.83
CA GLN A 64 -1.79 -2.74 -8.08
C GLN A 64 -2.30 -4.16 -8.35
N ALA A 65 -2.43 -4.99 -7.33
CA ALA A 65 -2.99 -6.34 -7.45
C ALA A 65 -4.46 -6.30 -7.84
N VAL A 66 -5.27 -5.42 -7.23
CA VAL A 66 -6.68 -5.20 -7.57
C VAL A 66 -6.83 -4.69 -9.01
N GLU A 67 -5.98 -3.75 -9.46
CA GLU A 67 -5.97 -3.30 -10.86
C GLU A 67 -5.60 -4.41 -11.85
N ASN A 68 -4.78 -5.37 -11.42
CA ASN A 68 -4.35 -6.51 -12.22
C ASN A 68 -5.14 -7.79 -11.95
N ALA A 69 -6.17 -7.77 -11.09
CA ALA A 69 -6.86 -8.95 -10.58
C ALA A 69 -7.51 -9.81 -11.67
N ALA A 70 -7.84 -9.20 -12.81
CA ALA A 70 -8.32 -9.92 -14.00
C ALA A 70 -7.29 -10.94 -14.56
N ASN A 71 -6.01 -10.76 -14.26
CA ASN A 71 -4.92 -11.67 -14.68
C ASN A 71 -4.58 -12.69 -13.59
N ASP A 72 -4.60 -12.27 -12.33
CA ASP A 72 -4.27 -13.13 -11.19
C ASP A 72 -4.93 -12.60 -9.90
N PRO A 73 -6.04 -13.22 -9.46
CA PRO A 73 -6.76 -12.79 -8.26
C PRO A 73 -6.02 -13.17 -6.96
N THR A 74 -4.99 -14.01 -7.01
CA THR A 74 -4.26 -14.45 -5.81
C THR A 74 -3.37 -13.35 -5.22
N GLN A 75 -2.81 -12.48 -6.07
CA GLN A 75 -1.95 -11.37 -5.64
C GLN A 75 -2.63 -10.41 -4.66
N ALA A 76 -3.94 -10.16 -4.80
CA ALA A 76 -4.67 -9.30 -3.89
C ALA A 76 -4.77 -9.94 -2.49
N SER A 77 -4.96 -11.26 -2.44
CA SER A 77 -5.01 -12.00 -1.17
C SER A 77 -3.66 -12.01 -0.45
N GLU A 78 -2.57 -12.21 -1.19
CA GLU A 78 -1.20 -12.17 -0.65
C GLU A 78 -0.83 -10.79 -0.11
N ALA A 79 -1.24 -9.71 -0.80
CA ALA A 79 -1.04 -8.35 -0.33
C ALA A 79 -1.83 -8.09 0.97
N LEU A 80 -3.09 -8.54 1.05
CA LEU A 80 -3.92 -8.43 2.26
C LEU A 80 -3.34 -9.23 3.43
N GLU A 81 -2.80 -10.43 3.19
CA GLU A 81 -2.10 -11.22 4.21
C GLU A 81 -0.84 -10.52 4.73
N SER A 82 -0.09 -9.87 3.83
CA SER A 82 1.08 -9.08 4.21
C SER A 82 0.70 -7.86 5.07
N ILE A 83 -0.40 -7.17 4.74
CA ILE A 83 -0.92 -6.05 5.54
C ILE A 83 -1.29 -6.53 6.95
N ASP A 84 -2.04 -7.62 7.07
CA ASP A 84 -2.51 -8.18 8.35
C ASP A 84 -1.36 -8.61 9.27
N LYS A 85 -0.33 -9.22 8.68
CA LYS A 85 0.90 -9.57 9.40
C LYS A 85 1.60 -8.33 9.95
N ASN A 86 1.76 -7.29 9.12
CA ASN A 86 2.39 -6.03 9.55
C ASN A 86 1.57 -5.32 10.65
N LEU A 87 0.24 -5.43 10.60
CA LEU A 87 -0.67 -4.86 11.59
C LEU A 87 -0.58 -5.55 12.94
N THR A 88 -0.55 -6.88 12.92
CA THR A 88 -0.32 -7.69 14.12
C THR A 88 1.02 -7.31 14.77
N ASP A 89 2.08 -7.17 13.97
CA ASP A 89 3.40 -6.77 14.45
C ASP A 89 3.43 -5.37 15.07
N ILE A 90 2.63 -4.40 14.58
CA ILE A 90 2.50 -3.07 15.23
C ILE A 90 1.81 -3.19 16.58
N GLY A 91 0.66 -3.88 16.62
CA GLY A 91 -0.14 -4.00 17.84
C GLY A 91 0.65 -4.60 18.99
N ASP A 92 1.55 -5.56 18.69
CA ASP A 92 2.40 -6.21 19.67
C ASP A 92 3.60 -5.34 20.13
N LYS A 93 4.00 -4.32 19.36
CA LYS A 93 5.16 -3.45 19.67
C LYS A 93 4.78 -2.16 20.38
N THR A 94 3.51 -1.81 20.40
CA THR A 94 3.01 -0.52 20.90
C THR A 94 1.94 -0.69 21.98
N ASP A 95 2.04 0.13 23.02
CA ASP A 95 1.05 0.21 24.09
C ASP A 95 0.11 1.41 23.89
N ASN A 96 0.21 2.09 22.74
CA ASN A 96 -0.56 3.30 22.45
C ASN A 96 -1.98 2.94 21.99
N ALA A 97 -2.97 3.35 22.76
CA ALA A 97 -4.39 3.12 22.47
C ALA A 97 -4.83 3.69 21.12
N ASP A 98 -4.29 4.84 20.70
CA ASP A 98 -4.64 5.45 19.42
C ASP A 98 -4.05 4.63 18.25
N VAL A 99 -2.83 4.10 18.41
CA VAL A 99 -2.21 3.22 17.42
C VAL A 99 -3.01 1.93 17.30
N ASN A 100 -3.36 1.30 18.43
CA ASN A 100 -4.14 0.06 18.44
C ASN A 100 -5.53 0.27 17.79
N LYS A 101 -6.18 1.41 18.04
CA LYS A 101 -7.44 1.74 17.38
C LYS A 101 -7.27 1.95 15.87
N ALA A 102 -6.17 2.55 15.43
CA ALA A 102 -5.88 2.70 14.00
C ALA A 102 -5.59 1.34 13.34
N VAL A 103 -4.87 0.45 14.02
CA VAL A 103 -4.65 -0.94 13.60
C VAL A 103 -5.97 -1.70 13.46
N ASP A 104 -6.86 -1.60 14.46
CA ASP A 104 -8.18 -2.26 14.43
C ASP A 104 -9.03 -1.78 13.25
N ASN A 105 -9.03 -0.47 12.98
CA ASN A 105 -9.75 0.09 11.83
C ASN A 105 -9.19 -0.44 10.50
N LEU A 106 -7.86 -0.56 10.39
CA LEU A 106 -7.23 -1.07 9.18
C LEU A 106 -7.48 -2.57 8.99
N ASN A 107 -7.42 -3.37 10.06
CA ASN A 107 -7.82 -4.78 10.03
C ASN A 107 -9.26 -4.96 9.55
N ALA A 108 -10.20 -4.16 10.09
CA ALA A 108 -11.60 -4.20 9.66
C ALA A 108 -11.76 -3.84 8.17
N ALA A 109 -10.98 -2.89 7.66
CA ALA A 109 -10.97 -2.56 6.23
C ALA A 109 -10.42 -3.70 5.37
N VAL A 110 -9.31 -4.32 5.78
CA VAL A 110 -8.70 -5.49 5.12
C VAL A 110 -9.69 -6.65 5.07
N ASP A 111 -10.41 -6.93 6.15
CA ASP A 111 -11.40 -8.01 6.22
C ASP A 111 -12.60 -7.77 5.30
N ASN A 112 -13.02 -6.51 5.14
CA ASN A 112 -14.06 -6.17 4.17
C ASN A 112 -13.61 -6.45 2.73
N VAL A 113 -12.35 -6.14 2.39
CA VAL A 113 -11.78 -6.44 1.06
C VAL A 113 -11.67 -7.95 0.85
N ARG A 114 -11.15 -8.69 1.84
CA ARG A 114 -11.10 -10.17 1.80
C ARG A 114 -12.49 -10.77 1.58
N THR A 115 -13.47 -10.29 2.34
CA THR A 115 -14.87 -10.74 2.21
C THR A 115 -15.44 -10.46 0.82
N ALA A 116 -15.06 -9.34 0.20
CA ALA A 116 -15.49 -9.02 -1.16
C ALA A 116 -14.84 -9.95 -2.19
N LEU A 117 -13.53 -10.22 -2.07
CA LEU A 117 -12.81 -11.20 -2.90
C LEU A 117 -13.42 -12.60 -2.79
N ASP A 118 -13.72 -13.05 -1.57
CA ASP A 118 -14.35 -14.36 -1.30
C ASP A 118 -15.76 -14.48 -1.91
N LYS A 119 -16.47 -13.36 -2.03
CA LYS A 119 -17.78 -13.28 -2.70
C LYS A 119 -17.67 -13.20 -4.23
N GLY A 120 -16.46 -13.22 -4.77
CA GLY A 120 -16.18 -13.18 -6.21
C GLY A 120 -16.11 -11.76 -6.80
N ASP A 121 -15.98 -10.73 -5.97
CA ASP A 121 -15.65 -9.39 -6.46
C ASP A 121 -14.18 -9.36 -6.89
N ALA A 122 -13.92 -9.22 -8.19
CA ALA A 122 -12.57 -9.14 -8.73
C ALA A 122 -11.94 -7.75 -8.53
N THR A 123 -12.73 -6.72 -8.23
CA THR A 123 -12.27 -5.34 -8.07
C THR A 123 -12.89 -4.72 -6.82
N PRO A 124 -12.60 -5.27 -5.63
CA PRO A 124 -13.16 -4.77 -4.39
C PRO A 124 -12.74 -3.32 -4.15
N ASP A 125 -13.62 -2.54 -3.53
CA ASP A 125 -13.28 -1.19 -3.08
C ASP A 125 -12.28 -1.25 -1.92
N ILE A 126 -11.10 -0.68 -2.13
CA ILE A 126 -9.99 -0.65 -1.18
C ILE A 126 -9.78 0.75 -0.57
N SER A 127 -10.66 1.71 -0.85
CA SER A 127 -10.58 3.07 -0.30
C SER A 127 -10.51 3.05 1.24
N GLY A 128 -11.30 2.19 1.89
CA GLY A 128 -11.26 2.02 3.34
C GLY A 128 -9.91 1.55 3.88
N VAL A 129 -9.18 0.72 3.12
CA VAL A 129 -7.82 0.27 3.49
C VAL A 129 -6.83 1.42 3.38
N THR A 130 -6.89 2.19 2.29
CA THR A 130 -6.04 3.37 2.08
C THR A 130 -6.26 4.44 3.14
N ASP A 131 -7.53 4.74 3.46
CA ASP A 131 -7.89 5.74 4.46
C ASP A 131 -7.38 5.33 5.85
N ALA A 132 -7.63 4.07 6.26
CA ALA A 132 -7.17 3.58 7.56
C ALA A 132 -5.64 3.51 7.68
N ALA A 133 -4.93 3.15 6.60
CA ALA A 133 -3.46 3.20 6.56
C ALA A 133 -2.93 4.64 6.70
N GLY A 134 -3.61 5.60 6.10
CA GLY A 134 -3.31 7.03 6.25
C GLY A 134 -3.51 7.52 7.68
N GLU A 135 -4.59 7.10 8.35
CA GLU A 135 -4.83 7.42 9.76
C GLU A 135 -3.77 6.79 10.68
N LEU A 136 -3.40 5.53 10.47
CA LEU A 136 -2.33 4.87 11.22
C LEU A 136 -1.00 5.63 11.10
N THR A 137 -0.65 6.07 9.89
CA THR A 137 0.55 6.88 9.65
C THR A 137 0.49 8.20 10.42
N LYS A 138 -0.66 8.88 10.43
CA LYS A 138 -0.84 10.13 11.20
C LYS A 138 -0.60 9.88 12.69
N VAL A 139 -1.22 8.85 13.25
CA VAL A 139 -1.07 8.49 14.67
C VAL A 139 0.39 8.12 15.01
N CYS A 140 1.11 7.41 14.14
CA CYS A 140 2.53 7.10 14.34
C CYS A 140 3.47 8.32 14.30
N THR A 141 3.01 9.46 13.78
CA THR A 141 3.81 10.70 13.65
C THR A 141 3.40 11.80 14.63
N SER A 142 2.39 11.55 15.48
CA SER A 142 1.87 12.52 16.45
C SER A 142 2.41 12.34 17.86
#